data_AF-A0A927IEV9-F1
#
_entry.id   AF-A0A927IEV9-F1
#
_cell.length_a   1.000
_cell.length_b   1.000
_cell.length_c   1.000
_cell.angle_alpha   90.00
_cell.angle_beta   90.00
_cell.angle_gamma   90.00
#
_symmetry.space_group_name_H-M   'P 1'
#
loop_
_entity.id
_entity.type
_entity.pdbx_description
1 polymer ?
#
loop_
_entity_poly.entity_id
_entity_poly.type
_entity_poly.pdbx_seq_one_letter_code
_entity_poly.pdbx_strand_id
1 'polypeptide(L)'
;MKEERPPIKHGDVYPVHVLRDEYGFNAENRPVIVVTKEEVPTHLQHLIPQVEKWAIPCDVTRGDYFEKEGESSVASFYYDVEPYTGEVDDWLDSQPKDVGDWPEAAVHFMYFMKAHGEAYQPTKEEIKEREEKFEKQRYQRAQKNSRKEALEAFKEKNYSRVVELLSPCKDALSSSESMKLKYSEKHLNK
;
A
#
# COMPACT_ATOMS: atom_id res chain seq x y z
N MET A 1 22.22 -15.47 33.13
CA MET A 1 21.74 -14.09 33.25
C MET A 1 21.90 -13.47 31.88
N LYS A 2 20.83 -12.96 31.27
CA LYS A 2 21.00 -12.11 30.08
C LYS A 2 21.72 -10.85 30.57
N GLU A 3 22.87 -10.52 29.99
CA GLU A 3 23.54 -9.25 30.28
C GLU A 3 22.53 -8.12 30.06
N GLU A 4 22.36 -7.24 31.06
CA GLU A 4 21.51 -6.06 30.89
C GLU A 4 22.07 -5.23 29.74
N ARG A 5 21.31 -5.17 28.64
CA ARG A 5 21.71 -4.36 27.49
C ARG A 5 21.67 -2.87 27.86
N PRO A 6 22.55 -2.06 27.28
CA PRO A 6 22.54 -0.62 27.51
C PRO A 6 21.20 -0.01 27.06
N PRO A 7 20.75 1.08 27.70
CA PRO A 7 19.54 1.78 27.28
C PRO A 7 19.67 2.28 25.84
N ILE A 8 18.58 2.21 25.08
CA ILE A 8 18.49 2.73 23.71
C ILE A 8 18.74 4.24 23.72
N LYS A 9 19.58 4.72 22.81
CA LYS A 9 19.82 6.15 22.58
C LYS A 9 19.01 6.64 21.39
N HIS A 10 18.77 7.94 21.35
CA HIS A 10 18.11 8.58 20.22
C HIS A 10 18.92 8.33 18.93
N GLY A 11 18.26 7.79 17.90
CA GLY A 11 18.86 7.47 16.61
C GLY A 11 19.36 6.03 16.46
N ASP A 12 19.35 5.23 17.52
CA ASP A 12 19.71 3.81 17.42
C ASP A 12 18.68 3.03 16.58
N VAL A 13 19.17 2.13 15.73
CA VAL A 13 18.35 1.27 14.87
C VAL A 13 18.65 -0.19 15.21
N TYR A 14 17.61 -0.95 15.51
CA TYR A 14 17.70 -2.36 15.83
C TYR A 14 16.67 -3.17 15.02
N PRO A 15 16.93 -4.48 14.78
CA PRO A 15 15.91 -5.37 14.25
C PRO A 15 14.64 -5.40 15.12
N VAL A 16 13.47 -5.54 14.49
CA VAL A 16 12.15 -5.54 15.15
C VAL A 16 12.09 -6.53 16.33
N HIS A 17 12.57 -7.75 16.15
CA HIS A 17 12.57 -8.77 17.21
C HIS A 17 13.42 -8.37 18.42
N VAL A 18 14.51 -7.63 18.23
CA VAL A 18 15.33 -7.12 19.35
C VAL A 18 14.55 -6.06 20.14
N LEU A 19 13.92 -5.12 19.46
CA LEU A 19 13.11 -4.08 20.11
C LEU A 19 11.94 -4.70 20.89
N ARG A 20 11.25 -5.67 20.30
CA ARG A 20 10.12 -6.35 20.92
C ARG A 20 10.52 -7.24 22.11
N ASP A 21 11.46 -8.15 21.89
CA ASP A 21 11.75 -9.27 22.80
C ASP A 21 12.72 -8.87 23.93
N GLU A 22 13.55 -7.86 23.69
CA GLU A 22 14.59 -7.45 24.63
C GLU A 22 14.35 -6.08 25.26
N TYR A 23 13.80 -5.13 24.49
CA TYR A 23 13.53 -3.77 24.98
C TYR A 23 12.06 -3.50 25.32
N GLY A 24 11.20 -4.52 25.17
CA GLY A 24 9.81 -4.45 25.63
C GLY A 24 8.89 -3.60 24.75
N PHE A 25 9.25 -3.30 23.50
CA PHE A 25 8.36 -2.65 22.54
C PHE A 25 7.31 -3.64 22.00
N ASN A 26 6.47 -4.18 22.87
CA ASN A 26 5.50 -5.23 22.57
C ASN A 26 4.09 -4.85 23.06
N ALA A 27 3.10 -5.61 22.60
CA ALA A 27 1.69 -5.39 22.86
C ALA A 27 1.34 -5.30 24.36
N GLU A 28 1.95 -6.14 25.19
CA GLU A 28 1.69 -6.18 26.64
C GLU A 28 2.19 -4.93 27.36
N ASN A 29 3.25 -4.31 26.85
CA ASN A 29 3.87 -3.10 27.41
C ASN A 29 3.45 -1.82 26.67
N ARG A 30 2.40 -1.89 25.83
CA ARG A 30 1.96 -0.72 25.06
C ARG A 30 1.50 0.41 25.99
N PRO A 31 1.70 1.68 25.62
CA PRO A 31 1.14 2.79 26.39
C PRO A 31 -0.38 2.71 26.40
N VAL A 32 -0.98 3.03 27.54
CA VAL A 32 -2.42 3.26 27.64
C VAL A 32 -2.71 4.63 27.08
N ILE A 33 -3.47 4.68 25.99
CA ILE A 33 -3.90 5.91 25.36
C ILE A 33 -5.23 6.32 26.00
N VAL A 34 -5.35 7.59 26.37
CA VAL A 34 -6.57 8.18 26.92
C VAL A 34 -6.83 9.46 26.14
N VAL A 35 -8.00 9.58 25.53
CA VAL A 35 -8.32 10.74 24.68
C VAL A 35 -9.24 11.69 25.41
N THR A 36 -8.84 12.95 25.52
CA THR A 36 -9.68 14.02 26.07
C THR A 36 -10.81 14.34 25.09
N LYS A 37 -12.05 14.02 25.50
CA LYS A 37 -13.24 14.14 24.65
C LYS A 37 -13.47 15.56 24.13
N GLU A 38 -13.17 16.57 24.94
CA GLU A 38 -13.38 17.99 24.65
C GLU A 38 -12.43 18.51 23.56
N GLU A 39 -11.31 17.81 23.31
CA GLU A 39 -10.37 18.13 22.24
C GLU A 39 -10.80 17.56 20.88
N VAL A 40 -11.78 16.65 20.87
CA VAL A 40 -12.25 15.95 19.67
C VAL A 40 -13.55 16.58 19.15
N PRO A 41 -13.67 16.87 17.84
CA PRO A 41 -14.93 17.32 17.24
C PRO A 41 -16.09 16.39 17.58
N THR A 42 -17.26 16.95 17.92
CA THR A 42 -18.41 16.17 18.42
C THR A 42 -18.81 15.01 17.52
N HIS A 43 -18.73 15.19 16.19
CA HIS A 43 -19.06 14.14 15.22
C HIS A 43 -18.04 13.00 15.20
N LEU A 44 -16.77 13.22 15.61
CA LEU A 44 -15.72 12.19 15.68
C LEU A 44 -15.58 11.55 17.07
N GLN A 45 -16.20 12.10 18.11
CA GLN A 45 -16.06 11.59 19.49
C GLN A 45 -16.48 10.13 19.66
N HIS A 46 -17.34 9.61 18.77
CA HIS A 46 -17.72 8.20 18.78
C HIS A 46 -16.56 7.24 18.43
N LEU A 47 -15.49 7.74 17.79
CA LEU A 47 -14.29 6.98 17.46
C LEU A 47 -13.30 6.85 18.63
N ILE A 48 -13.47 7.62 19.70
CA ILE A 48 -12.54 7.65 20.86
C ILE A 48 -12.19 6.23 21.36
N PRO A 49 -13.13 5.29 21.57
CA PRO A 49 -12.78 3.95 22.01
C PRO A 49 -11.86 3.19 21.04
N GLN A 50 -12.03 3.41 19.74
CA GLN A 50 -11.17 2.82 18.71
C GLN A 50 -9.78 3.50 18.73
N VAL A 51 -9.72 4.81 18.91
CA VAL A 51 -8.44 5.55 19.03
C VAL A 51 -7.64 5.05 20.24
N GLU A 52 -8.27 4.94 21.41
CA GLU A 52 -7.60 4.44 22.62
C GLU A 52 -7.10 3.00 22.47
N LYS A 53 -7.79 2.19 21.67
CA LYS A 53 -7.37 0.83 21.35
C LYS A 53 -6.21 0.80 20.35
N TRP A 54 -6.30 1.52 19.24
CA TRP A 54 -5.47 1.30 18.05
C TRP A 54 -4.37 2.35 17.80
N ALA A 55 -4.42 3.53 18.44
CA ALA A 55 -3.48 4.63 18.23
C ALA A 55 -2.09 4.42 18.87
N ILE A 56 -1.54 3.20 18.74
CA ILE A 56 -0.24 2.82 19.28
C ILE A 56 0.85 3.55 18.46
N PRO A 57 1.67 4.45 19.05
CA PRO A 57 2.60 5.26 18.26
C PRO A 57 3.78 4.47 17.67
N CYS A 58 4.28 3.47 18.39
CA CYS A 58 5.45 2.69 17.99
C CYS A 58 5.06 1.60 16.98
N ASP A 59 5.66 1.64 15.79
CA ASP A 59 5.40 0.70 14.69
C ASP A 59 5.67 -0.77 15.09
N VAL A 60 6.72 -1.01 15.87
CA VAL A 60 7.06 -2.37 16.38
C VAL A 60 5.97 -2.88 17.33
N THR A 61 5.55 -2.04 18.27
CA THR A 61 4.50 -2.38 19.24
C THR A 61 3.15 -2.57 18.57
N ARG A 62 2.82 -1.72 17.59
CA ARG A 62 1.57 -1.81 16.83
C ARG A 62 1.51 -3.07 15.98
N GLY A 63 2.61 -3.43 15.30
CA GLY A 63 2.71 -4.70 14.56
C GLY A 63 2.50 -5.91 15.46
N ASP A 64 3.18 -5.97 16.61
CA ASP A 64 2.98 -7.06 17.59
C ASP A 64 1.54 -7.09 18.15
N TYR A 65 0.92 -5.92 18.34
CA TYR A 65 -0.47 -5.82 18.78
C TYR A 65 -1.44 -6.36 17.71
N PHE A 66 -1.23 -6.04 16.43
CA PHE A 66 -2.03 -6.56 15.32
C PHE A 66 -1.95 -8.09 15.22
N GLU A 67 -0.74 -8.64 15.34
CA GLU A 67 -0.52 -10.10 15.34
C GLU A 67 -1.31 -10.80 16.46
N LYS A 68 -1.39 -10.19 17.65
CA LYS A 68 -2.10 -10.76 18.81
C LYS A 68 -3.62 -10.60 18.77
N GLU A 69 -4.12 -9.48 18.25
CA GLU A 69 -5.56 -9.25 18.07
C GLU A 69 -6.16 -10.19 17.01
N GLY A 70 -5.35 -10.57 16.02
CA GLY A 70 -5.72 -11.48 14.94
C GLY A 70 -6.40 -10.78 13.76
N GLU A 71 -6.29 -11.40 12.59
CA GLU A 71 -6.69 -10.83 11.29
C GLU A 71 -8.13 -10.32 11.27
N SER A 72 -9.09 -11.07 11.83
CA SER A 72 -10.50 -10.67 11.85
C SER A 72 -10.75 -9.39 12.65
N SER A 73 -10.03 -9.17 13.76
CA SER A 73 -10.16 -7.97 14.61
C SER A 73 -9.58 -6.76 13.88
N VAL A 74 -8.41 -6.93 13.28
CA VAL A 74 -7.72 -5.90 12.48
C VAL A 74 -8.53 -5.51 11.25
N ALA A 75 -9.11 -6.47 10.53
CA ALA A 75 -9.98 -6.21 9.39
C ALA A 75 -11.26 -5.47 9.80
N SER A 76 -11.88 -5.85 10.92
CA SER A 76 -13.06 -5.13 11.44
C SER A 76 -12.72 -3.69 11.77
N PHE A 77 -11.58 -3.45 12.43
CA PHE A 77 -11.07 -2.11 12.69
C PHE A 77 -10.89 -1.29 11.40
N TYR A 78 -10.31 -1.88 10.35
CA TYR A 78 -10.15 -1.18 9.07
C TYR A 78 -11.49 -0.72 8.49
N TYR A 79 -12.46 -1.63 8.35
CA TYR A 79 -13.74 -1.35 7.73
C TYR A 79 -14.67 -0.50 8.60
N ASP A 80 -14.58 -0.61 9.92
CA ASP A 80 -15.37 0.23 10.84
C ASP A 80 -14.94 1.70 10.77
N VAL A 81 -13.66 1.97 10.47
CA VAL A 81 -13.07 3.31 10.46
C VAL A 81 -13.04 3.92 9.05
N GLU A 82 -12.96 3.10 8.00
CA GLU A 82 -12.91 3.53 6.60
C GLU A 82 -13.89 4.67 6.24
N PRO A 83 -15.18 4.64 6.65
CA PRO A 83 -16.14 5.68 6.30
C PRO A 83 -15.82 7.08 6.87
N TYR A 84 -15.01 7.15 7.93
CA TYR A 84 -14.70 8.39 8.66
C TYR A 84 -13.32 8.96 8.32
N THR A 85 -12.53 8.24 7.53
CA THR A 85 -11.14 8.61 7.22
C THR A 85 -11.02 10.02 6.64
N GLY A 86 -11.93 10.41 5.74
CA GLY A 86 -11.96 11.78 5.20
C GLY A 86 -12.28 12.85 6.25
N GLU A 87 -13.23 12.60 7.17
CA GLU A 87 -13.57 13.56 8.23
C GLU A 87 -12.44 13.71 9.26
N VAL A 88 -11.74 12.60 9.56
CA VAL A 88 -10.55 12.62 10.42
C VAL A 88 -9.42 13.38 9.74
N ASP A 89 -9.11 13.09 8.47
CA ASP A 89 -8.07 13.78 7.72
C ASP A 89 -8.35 15.28 7.59
N ASP A 90 -9.59 15.69 7.27
CA ASP A 90 -9.99 17.09 7.20
C ASP A 90 -9.77 17.82 8.55
N TRP A 91 -10.06 17.14 9.66
CA TRP A 91 -9.82 17.69 11.00
C TRP A 91 -8.33 17.78 11.34
N LEU A 92 -7.54 16.76 11.01
CA LEU A 92 -6.08 16.77 11.22
C LEU A 92 -5.40 17.84 10.34
N ASP A 93 -5.84 18.01 9.09
CA ASP A 93 -5.34 19.04 8.18
C ASP A 93 -5.72 20.47 8.61
N SER A 94 -6.76 20.62 9.45
CA SER A 94 -7.14 21.91 10.02
C SER A 94 -6.27 22.37 11.21
N GLN A 95 -5.42 21.49 11.74
CA GLN A 95 -4.53 21.80 12.87
C GLN A 95 -3.40 22.76 12.47
N PRO A 96 -2.72 23.42 13.44
CA PRO A 96 -1.54 24.22 13.17
C PRO A 96 -0.46 23.45 12.40
N LYS A 97 0.42 24.16 11.68
CA LYS A 97 1.50 23.49 10.93
C LYS A 97 2.53 22.79 11.82
N ASP A 98 2.74 23.32 13.03
CA ASP A 98 3.64 22.72 14.00
C ASP A 98 2.87 21.70 14.85
N VAL A 99 3.31 20.45 14.80
CA VAL A 99 2.71 19.34 15.57
C VAL A 99 2.87 19.57 17.07
N GLY A 100 3.87 20.34 17.50
CA GLY A 100 4.03 20.72 18.91
C GLY A 100 2.88 21.57 19.48
N ASP A 101 2.10 22.21 18.60
CA ASP A 101 0.94 23.04 18.97
C ASP A 101 -0.39 22.27 18.87
N TRP A 102 -0.36 20.96 18.54
CA TRP A 102 -1.58 20.17 18.39
C TRP A 102 -2.17 19.79 19.75
N PRO A 103 -3.51 19.69 19.86
CA PRO A 103 -4.14 18.97 20.96
C PRO A 103 -3.64 17.53 21.02
N GLU A 104 -3.49 16.97 22.22
CA GLU A 104 -3.01 15.60 22.40
C GLU A 104 -3.93 14.59 21.70
N ALA A 105 -5.25 14.82 21.73
CA ALA A 105 -6.21 14.03 20.98
C ALA A 105 -5.90 13.98 19.47
N ALA A 106 -5.51 15.11 18.85
CA ALA A 106 -5.18 15.13 17.42
C ALA A 106 -3.93 14.28 17.11
N VAL A 107 -2.94 14.29 18.00
CA VAL A 107 -1.75 13.43 17.89
C VAL A 107 -2.14 11.95 17.96
N HIS A 108 -3.07 11.57 18.83
CA HIS A 108 -3.59 10.20 18.88
C HIS A 108 -4.36 9.83 17.62
N PHE A 109 -5.20 10.72 17.09
CA PHE A 109 -5.89 10.47 15.82
C PHE A 109 -4.93 10.37 14.62
N MET A 110 -3.81 11.09 14.62
CA MET A 110 -2.76 10.89 13.62
C MET A 110 -2.18 9.46 13.68
N TYR A 111 -1.85 8.96 14.86
CA TYR A 111 -1.38 7.58 15.01
C TYR A 111 -2.48 6.54 14.73
N PHE A 112 -3.73 6.86 15.02
CA PHE A 112 -4.89 6.07 14.64
C PHE A 112 -5.04 5.92 13.13
N MET A 113 -4.87 7.01 12.37
CA MET A 113 -4.89 6.97 10.90
C MET A 113 -3.71 6.19 10.33
N LYS A 114 -2.52 6.28 10.96
CA LYS A 114 -1.39 5.42 10.60
C LYS A 114 -1.72 3.94 10.83
N ALA A 115 -2.32 3.61 11.98
CA ALA A 115 -2.77 2.25 12.30
C ALA A 115 -3.80 1.75 11.29
N HIS A 116 -4.77 2.59 10.91
CA HIS A 116 -5.78 2.28 9.90
C HIS A 116 -5.15 1.93 8.55
N GLY A 117 -4.21 2.74 8.07
CA GLY A 117 -3.49 2.48 6.81
C GLY A 117 -2.71 1.15 6.82
N GLU A 118 -2.14 0.77 7.96
CA GLU A 118 -1.43 -0.50 8.14
C GLU A 118 -2.36 -1.70 8.31
N ALA A 119 -3.58 -1.47 8.83
CA ALA A 119 -4.60 -2.49 8.99
C ALA A 119 -5.27 -2.90 7.68
N TYR A 120 -4.95 -2.23 6.56
CA TYR A 120 -5.50 -2.58 5.26
C TYR A 120 -5.19 -4.04 4.88
N GLN A 121 -6.23 -4.85 4.85
CA GLN A 121 -6.19 -6.21 4.35
C GLN A 121 -7.15 -6.29 3.16
N PRO A 122 -6.62 -6.38 1.92
CA PRO A 122 -7.49 -6.42 0.75
C PRO A 122 -8.34 -7.70 0.79
N THR A 123 -9.63 -7.55 0.53
CA THR A 123 -10.56 -8.66 0.31
C THR A 123 -10.12 -9.53 -0.87
N LYS A 124 -10.65 -10.75 -0.96
CA LYS A 124 -10.39 -11.64 -2.10
C LYS A 124 -10.82 -11.01 -3.41
N GLU A 125 -11.92 -10.25 -3.38
CA GLU A 125 -12.48 -9.50 -4.48
C GLU A 125 -11.52 -8.38 -4.92
N GLU A 126 -11.02 -7.56 -3.99
CA GLU A 126 -10.04 -6.50 -4.28
C GLU A 126 -8.70 -7.04 -4.81
N ILE A 127 -8.23 -8.17 -4.26
CA ILE A 127 -7.05 -8.87 -4.78
C ILE A 127 -7.28 -9.27 -6.24
N LYS A 128 -8.42 -9.90 -6.53
CA LYS A 128 -8.79 -10.33 -7.88
C LYS A 128 -8.88 -9.16 -8.85
N GLU A 129 -9.56 -8.08 -8.49
CA GLU A 129 -9.67 -6.88 -9.33
C GLU A 129 -8.31 -6.24 -9.61
N ARG A 130 -7.44 -6.19 -8.59
CA ARG A 130 -6.07 -5.70 -8.73
C ARG A 130 -5.25 -6.57 -9.69
N GLU A 131 -5.36 -7.89 -9.58
CA GLU A 131 -4.70 -8.84 -10.47
C GLU A 131 -5.18 -8.70 -11.91
N GLU A 132 -6.49 -8.58 -12.14
CA GLU A 132 -7.07 -8.35 -13.47
C GLU A 132 -6.58 -7.03 -14.09
N LYS A 133 -6.52 -5.96 -13.29
CA LYS A 133 -5.98 -4.66 -13.71
C LYS A 133 -4.51 -4.77 -14.08
N PHE A 134 -3.71 -5.45 -13.26
CA PHE A 134 -2.30 -5.67 -13.55
C PHE A 134 -2.07 -6.56 -14.77
N GLU A 135 -2.88 -7.59 -14.97
CA GLU A 135 -2.79 -8.43 -16.15
C GLU A 135 -3.12 -7.64 -17.42
N LYS A 136 -4.15 -6.80 -17.39
CA LYS A 136 -4.47 -5.89 -18.49
C LYS A 136 -3.29 -4.94 -18.78
N GLN A 137 -2.66 -4.38 -17.76
CA GLN A 137 -1.49 -3.51 -17.92
C GLN A 137 -0.27 -4.26 -18.46
N ARG A 138 0.00 -5.47 -17.97
CA ARG A 138 1.06 -6.35 -18.48
C ARG A 138 0.84 -6.66 -19.96
N TYR A 139 -0.38 -7.04 -20.31
CA TYR A 139 -0.77 -7.32 -21.69
C TYR A 139 -0.58 -6.10 -22.60
N GLN A 140 -1.04 -4.91 -22.19
CA GLN A 140 -0.86 -3.67 -22.96
C GLN A 140 0.61 -3.30 -23.13
N ARG A 141 1.42 -3.44 -22.08
CA ARG A 141 2.88 -3.21 -22.15
C ARG A 141 3.56 -4.21 -23.07
N ALA A 142 3.19 -5.49 -22.99
CA ALA A 142 3.71 -6.54 -23.86
C ALA A 142 3.40 -6.22 -25.33
N GLN A 143 2.15 -5.88 -25.68
CA GLN A 143 1.80 -5.47 -27.03
C GLN A 143 2.60 -4.25 -27.51
N LYS A 144 2.74 -3.22 -26.67
CA LYS A 144 3.52 -2.02 -27.01
C LYS A 144 4.98 -2.37 -27.29
N ASN A 145 5.57 -3.24 -26.48
CA ASN A 145 6.94 -3.71 -26.64
C ASN A 145 7.08 -4.55 -27.93
N SER A 146 6.17 -5.49 -28.18
CA SER A 146 6.16 -6.31 -29.41
C SER A 146 6.05 -5.45 -30.67
N ARG A 147 5.20 -4.41 -30.65
CA ARG A 147 5.09 -3.45 -31.77
C ARG A 147 6.36 -2.66 -32.00
N LYS A 148 6.99 -2.18 -30.93
CA LYS A 148 8.27 -1.46 -31.00
C LYS A 148 9.37 -2.35 -31.57
N GLU A 149 9.47 -3.58 -31.07
CA GLU A 149 10.46 -4.55 -31.52
C GLU A 149 10.21 -4.99 -32.97
N ALA A 150 8.96 -5.20 -33.36
CA ALA A 150 8.60 -5.51 -34.74
C ALA A 150 8.99 -4.38 -35.71
N LEU A 151 8.92 -3.12 -35.28
CA LEU A 151 9.37 -2.00 -36.10
C LEU A 151 10.87 -2.06 -36.36
N GLU A 152 11.68 -2.37 -35.35
CA GLU A 152 13.13 -2.53 -35.52
C GLU A 152 13.45 -3.76 -36.38
N ALA A 153 12.83 -4.91 -36.11
CA ALA A 153 12.97 -6.12 -36.93
C ALA A 153 12.59 -5.88 -38.41
N PHE A 154 11.57 -5.07 -38.66
CA PHE A 154 11.18 -4.70 -40.03
C PHE A 154 12.27 -3.87 -40.73
N LYS A 155 12.91 -2.92 -40.04
CA LYS A 155 14.04 -2.14 -40.59
C LYS A 155 15.22 -3.04 -40.93
N GLU A 156 15.48 -4.04 -40.10
CA GLU A 156 16.53 -5.05 -40.29
C GLU A 156 16.17 -6.12 -41.33
N LYS A 157 14.96 -6.05 -41.91
CA LYS A 157 14.41 -7.04 -42.85
C LYS A 157 14.27 -8.45 -42.24
N ASN A 158 14.19 -8.55 -40.91
CA ASN A 158 13.90 -9.79 -40.20
C ASN A 158 12.38 -10.05 -40.18
N TYR A 159 11.85 -10.44 -41.34
CA TYR A 159 10.40 -10.55 -41.55
C TYR A 159 9.73 -11.66 -40.73
N SER A 160 10.44 -12.75 -40.41
CA SER A 160 9.91 -13.80 -39.54
C SER A 160 9.60 -13.27 -38.15
N ARG A 161 10.51 -12.48 -37.57
CA ARG A 161 10.31 -11.84 -36.27
C ARG A 161 9.18 -10.82 -36.28
N VAL A 162 8.99 -10.08 -37.38
CA VAL A 162 7.84 -9.16 -37.53
C VAL A 162 6.51 -9.92 -37.47
N VAL A 163 6.41 -11.04 -38.19
CA VAL A 163 5.20 -11.88 -38.18
C VAL A 163 4.96 -12.45 -36.80
N GLU A 164 5.98 -13.01 -36.15
CA GLU A 164 5.89 -13.55 -34.80
C GLU A 164 5.35 -12.51 -33.79
N LEU A 165 5.87 -11.29 -33.83
CA LEU A 165 5.54 -10.24 -32.86
C LEU A 165 4.18 -9.58 -33.12
N LEU A 166 3.77 -9.39 -34.38
CA LEU A 166 2.54 -8.66 -34.72
C LEU A 166 1.32 -9.56 -34.90
N SER A 167 1.50 -10.83 -35.26
CA SER A 167 0.36 -11.75 -35.49
C SER A 167 -0.56 -11.90 -34.27
N PRO A 168 -0.07 -12.02 -33.02
CA PRO A 168 -0.92 -12.14 -31.84
C PRO A 168 -1.80 -10.91 -31.56
N CYS A 169 -1.51 -9.76 -32.17
CA CYS A 169 -2.25 -8.51 -31.94
C CYS A 169 -2.83 -7.90 -33.22
N LYS A 170 -3.04 -8.72 -34.27
CA LYS A 170 -3.50 -8.29 -35.60
C LYS A 170 -4.72 -7.36 -35.58
N ASP A 171 -5.67 -7.62 -34.69
CA ASP A 171 -6.95 -6.90 -34.62
C ASP A 171 -6.81 -5.52 -33.95
N ALA A 172 -5.69 -5.28 -33.27
CA ALA A 172 -5.37 -4.04 -32.59
C ALA A 172 -4.26 -3.23 -33.27
N LEU A 173 -3.78 -3.68 -34.44
CA LEU A 173 -2.72 -2.99 -35.19
C LEU A 173 -3.24 -1.71 -35.83
N SER A 174 -2.40 -0.67 -35.86
CA SER A 174 -2.62 0.48 -36.73
C SER A 174 -2.52 0.09 -38.20
N SER A 175 -3.10 0.90 -39.09
CA SER A 175 -3.04 0.66 -40.54
C SER A 175 -1.61 0.43 -41.05
N SER A 176 -0.63 1.21 -40.57
CA SER A 176 0.78 1.04 -40.98
C SER A 176 1.40 -0.27 -40.50
N GLU A 177 1.05 -0.72 -39.29
CA GLU A 177 1.54 -1.97 -38.71
C GLU A 177 0.93 -3.17 -39.43
N SER A 178 -0.36 -3.11 -39.76
CA SER A 178 -1.02 -4.14 -40.57
C SER A 178 -0.41 -4.28 -41.96
N MET A 179 -0.02 -3.16 -42.60
CA MET A 179 0.68 -3.22 -43.89
C MET A 179 2.06 -3.88 -43.77
N LYS A 180 2.82 -3.55 -42.71
CA LYS A 180 4.13 -4.18 -42.44
C LYS A 180 3.98 -5.68 -42.19
N LEU A 181 3.00 -6.10 -41.41
CA LEU A 181 2.70 -7.52 -41.18
C LEU A 181 2.42 -8.24 -42.51
N LYS A 182 1.47 -7.74 -43.32
CA LYS A 182 1.14 -8.33 -44.63
C LYS A 182 2.34 -8.39 -45.58
N TYR A 183 3.17 -7.35 -45.58
CA TYR A 183 4.39 -7.32 -46.37
C TYR A 183 5.36 -8.42 -45.94
N SER A 184 5.60 -8.55 -44.63
CA SER A 184 6.46 -9.57 -44.05
C SER A 184 5.96 -10.99 -44.36
N GLU A 185 4.67 -11.27 -44.19
CA GLU A 185 4.04 -12.56 -44.53
C GLU A 185 4.26 -12.92 -46.00
N LYS A 186 4.12 -11.96 -46.92
CA LYS A 186 4.36 -12.17 -48.35
C LYS A 186 5.82 -12.51 -48.67
N HIS A 187 6.78 -12.00 -47.90
CA HIS A 187 8.21 -12.22 -48.13
C HIS A 187 8.71 -13.55 -47.57
N LEU A 188 8.03 -14.14 -46.59
CA LEU A 188 8.36 -15.46 -46.07
C LEU A 188 7.88 -16.61 -46.96
N ASN A 189 6.85 -16.36 -47.78
CA ASN A 189 6.25 -17.34 -48.68
C ASN A 189 6.90 -17.38 -50.09
N LYS A 190 8.06 -16.75 -50.26
CA LYS A 190 8.82 -16.70 -51.52
C LYS A 190 10.16 -17.39 -51.36
#